data_AF-A0A447R1X3-F1
#
_entry.id   AF-A0A447R1X3-F1
#
_cell.length_a   1.000
_cell.length_b   1.000
_cell.length_c   1.000
_cell.angle_alpha   90.00
_cell.angle_beta   90.00
_cell.angle_gamma   90.00
#
_symmetry.space_group_name_H-M   'P 1'
#
loop_
_entity.id
_entity.type
_entity.pdbx_description
1 polymer ?
#
loop_
_entity_poly.entity_id
_entity_poly.type
_entity_poly.pdbx_seq_one_letter_code
_entity_poly.pdbx_strand_id
1 'polypeptide(L)'
;MVVPPGWVCENINAAITIPAGKTLRVQGAVRGNGRGRFILQDGCQVVGEQGGSLHNVTLDIRGSDCVIKGVTMSGFGPVAQIFIGGKEPQVMRNLIIDDITVTHANYAILRQGFHNQMDGARITHSRFSDLQGDAIEWNVAINDRNILISDHIIERIDCTNGKINWGIGIGLAGSTYDNSYPEDQAVKKLCGGQYYRI
;
A
#
# COMPACT_ATOMS: atom_id res chain seq x y z
N MET A 1 -16.90 -11.06 3.12
CA MET A 1 -17.17 -10.54 4.48
C MET A 1 -17.60 -9.09 4.36
N VAL A 2 -18.54 -8.63 5.20
CA VAL A 2 -19.01 -7.24 5.20
C VAL A 2 -18.92 -6.68 6.62
N VAL A 3 -18.38 -5.48 6.76
CA VAL A 3 -18.49 -4.67 7.98
C VAL A 3 -19.56 -3.62 7.69
N PRO A 4 -20.79 -3.75 8.21
CA PRO A 4 -21.93 -2.92 7.79
C PRO A 4 -21.83 -1.47 8.29
N PRO A 5 -22.62 -0.54 7.72
CA PRO A 5 -22.67 0.85 8.15
C PRO A 5 -23.03 0.96 9.64
N GLY A 6 -22.42 1.92 10.33
CA GLY A 6 -22.65 2.14 11.77
C GLY A 6 -22.02 1.11 12.71
N TRP A 7 -21.40 0.05 12.17
CA TRP A 7 -20.67 -0.93 12.96
C TRP A 7 -19.17 -0.64 12.99
N VAL A 8 -18.57 -0.91 14.15
CA VAL A 8 -17.12 -0.88 14.33
C VAL A 8 -16.64 -2.25 14.76
N CYS A 9 -15.77 -2.86 13.95
CA CYS A 9 -15.04 -4.05 14.34
C CYS A 9 -13.79 -3.63 15.11
N GLU A 10 -13.86 -3.70 16.44
CA GLU A 10 -12.81 -3.24 17.34
C GLU A 10 -11.75 -4.34 17.60
N ASN A 11 -10.59 -3.93 18.12
CA ASN A 11 -9.53 -4.80 18.66
C ASN A 11 -8.89 -5.78 17.67
N ILE A 12 -8.81 -5.43 16.38
CA ILE A 12 -8.00 -6.22 15.43
C ILE A 12 -6.53 -6.11 15.83
N ASN A 13 -5.99 -7.20 16.37
CA ASN A 13 -4.66 -7.23 17.00
C ASN A 13 -3.77 -8.39 16.50
N ALA A 14 -4.29 -9.22 15.59
CA ALA A 14 -3.63 -10.38 15.03
C ALA A 14 -3.73 -10.38 13.50
N ALA A 15 -3.00 -11.29 12.87
CA ALA A 15 -3.12 -11.55 11.45
C ALA A 15 -4.38 -12.38 11.16
N ILE A 16 -5.20 -11.90 10.22
CA ILE A 16 -6.39 -12.57 9.72
C ILE A 16 -6.18 -12.81 8.24
N THR A 17 -6.04 -14.06 7.84
CA THR A 17 -5.94 -14.41 6.42
C THR A 17 -7.31 -14.37 5.77
N ILE A 18 -7.46 -13.53 4.75
CA ILE A 18 -8.63 -13.55 3.87
C ILE A 18 -8.42 -14.68 2.87
N PRO A 19 -9.35 -15.66 2.76
CA PRO A 19 -9.23 -16.72 1.78
C PRO A 19 -9.18 -16.18 0.34
N ALA A 20 -8.48 -16.88 -0.54
CA ALA A 20 -8.36 -16.51 -1.95
C ALA A 20 -9.72 -16.24 -2.62
N GLY A 21 -9.77 -15.24 -3.48
CA GLY A 21 -10.95 -14.81 -4.22
C GLY A 21 -12.05 -14.17 -3.36
N LYS A 22 -11.82 -13.91 -2.07
CA LYS A 22 -12.82 -13.30 -1.19
C LYS A 22 -12.66 -11.79 -1.09
N THR A 23 -13.80 -11.12 -0.99
CA THR A 23 -13.90 -9.68 -0.77
C THR A 23 -14.21 -9.37 0.70
N LEU A 24 -13.48 -8.42 1.27
CA LEU A 24 -13.84 -7.67 2.47
C LEU A 24 -14.48 -6.34 2.03
N ARG A 25 -15.79 -6.21 2.23
CA ARG A 25 -16.51 -4.94 2.05
C ARG A 25 -16.52 -4.20 3.38
N VAL A 26 -16.00 -2.98 3.37
CA VAL A 26 -15.93 -2.12 4.55
C VAL A 26 -16.94 -1.00 4.32
N GLN A 27 -18.09 -1.07 4.99
CA GLN A 27 -19.13 -0.03 4.99
C GLN A 27 -19.18 0.73 6.32
N GLY A 28 -18.71 0.11 7.40
CA GLY A 28 -18.47 0.71 8.71
C GLY A 28 -16.99 0.99 8.95
N ALA A 29 -16.51 0.70 10.15
CA ALA A 29 -15.10 0.87 10.52
C ALA A 29 -14.47 -0.42 11.05
N VAL A 30 -13.17 -0.59 10.80
CA VAL A 30 -12.34 -1.59 11.46
C VAL A 30 -11.22 -0.89 12.20
N ARG A 31 -11.03 -1.25 13.46
CA ARG A 31 -10.05 -0.64 14.34
C ARG A 31 -9.14 -1.68 14.96
N GLY A 32 -7.85 -1.39 14.90
CA GLY A 32 -6.81 -2.20 15.50
C GLY A 32 -5.91 -1.42 16.44
N ASN A 33 -4.93 -2.11 17.00
CA ASN A 33 -3.91 -1.54 17.88
C ASN A 33 -2.56 -1.31 17.18
N GLY A 34 -2.51 -1.40 15.85
CA GLY A 34 -1.29 -1.27 15.05
C GLY A 34 -0.57 -2.60 14.76
N ARG A 35 -0.96 -3.70 15.41
CA ARG A 35 -0.40 -5.05 15.15
C ARG A 35 -1.28 -5.91 14.25
N GLY A 36 -2.57 -5.62 14.22
CA GLY A 36 -3.56 -6.35 13.44
C GLY A 36 -3.39 -6.14 11.94
N ARG A 37 -3.68 -7.19 11.15
CA ARG A 37 -3.58 -7.13 9.69
C ARG A 37 -4.54 -8.09 9.00
N PHE A 38 -4.97 -7.71 7.80
CA PHE A 38 -5.63 -8.62 6.86
C PHE A 38 -4.62 -9.09 5.83
N ILE A 39 -4.37 -10.40 5.76
CA ILE A 39 -3.49 -10.98 4.75
C ILE A 39 -4.32 -11.30 3.51
N LEU A 40 -4.01 -10.66 2.39
CA LEU A 40 -4.69 -10.85 1.10
C LEU A 40 -3.96 -11.91 0.27
N GLN A 41 -4.69 -12.98 -0.06
CA GLN A 41 -4.27 -14.04 -0.97
C GLN A 41 -4.71 -13.72 -2.41
N ASP A 42 -4.45 -14.63 -3.34
CA ASP A 42 -4.81 -14.45 -4.75
C ASP A 42 -6.29 -14.07 -4.94
N GLY A 43 -6.56 -13.05 -5.75
CA GLY A 43 -7.91 -12.59 -6.07
C GLY A 43 -8.65 -11.92 -4.92
N CYS A 44 -8.00 -11.65 -3.78
CA CYS A 44 -8.64 -10.97 -2.66
C CYS A 44 -8.97 -9.51 -3.00
N GLN A 45 -10.07 -9.02 -2.43
CA GLN A 45 -10.46 -7.62 -2.59
C GLN A 45 -10.77 -6.98 -1.26
N VAL A 46 -10.43 -5.70 -1.10
CA VAL A 46 -10.86 -4.84 -0.01
C VAL A 46 -11.52 -3.62 -0.62
N VAL A 47 -12.82 -3.47 -0.41
CA VAL A 47 -13.61 -2.39 -1.01
C VAL A 47 -14.24 -1.57 0.10
N GLY A 48 -13.85 -0.31 0.20
CA GLY A 48 -14.53 0.70 1.00
C GLY A 48 -15.76 1.21 0.26
N GLU A 49 -16.89 1.21 0.95
CA GLU A 49 -18.18 1.70 0.49
C GLU A 49 -18.75 2.60 1.59
N GLN A 50 -19.58 3.59 1.26
CA GLN A 50 -20.30 4.40 2.26
C GLN A 50 -19.40 5.04 3.36
N GLY A 51 -18.15 5.38 3.03
CA GLY A 51 -17.19 5.94 4.00
C GLY A 51 -16.43 4.89 4.83
N GLY A 52 -16.37 3.65 4.36
CA GLY A 52 -15.62 2.55 4.97
C GLY A 52 -14.20 2.91 5.37
N SER A 53 -13.81 2.59 6.61
CA SER A 53 -12.50 2.98 7.14
C SER A 53 -11.76 1.88 7.90
N LEU A 54 -10.44 1.93 7.82
CA LEU A 54 -9.51 1.13 8.61
C LEU A 54 -8.65 2.07 9.45
N HIS A 55 -8.55 1.83 10.75
CA HIS A 55 -7.67 2.59 11.63
C HIS A 55 -6.74 1.65 12.39
N ASN A 56 -5.44 1.87 12.28
CA ASN A 56 -4.39 1.06 12.92
C ASN A 56 -4.47 -0.45 12.54
N VAL A 57 -4.73 -0.75 11.27
CA VAL A 57 -4.76 -2.11 10.71
C VAL A 57 -4.05 -2.09 9.35
N THR A 58 -3.17 -3.07 9.10
CA THR A 58 -2.48 -3.21 7.81
C THR A 58 -3.26 -4.11 6.84
N LEU A 59 -3.32 -3.72 5.57
CA LEU A 59 -3.61 -4.62 4.45
C LEU A 59 -2.28 -5.22 3.97
N ASP A 60 -2.10 -6.52 4.17
CA ASP A 60 -0.85 -7.24 3.93
C ASP A 60 -1.00 -8.11 2.66
N ILE A 61 -0.56 -7.58 1.51
CA ILE A 61 -0.74 -8.19 0.20
C ILE A 61 0.32 -9.25 -0.07
N ARG A 62 -0.13 -10.50 -0.21
CA ARG A 62 0.72 -11.67 -0.50
C ARG A 62 0.34 -12.40 -1.78
N GLY A 63 -0.82 -12.11 -2.37
CA GLY A 63 -1.31 -12.74 -3.59
C GLY A 63 -1.29 -11.84 -4.84
N SER A 64 -1.63 -12.45 -5.98
CA SER A 64 -1.91 -11.78 -7.26
C SER A 64 -3.37 -11.35 -7.35
N ASP A 65 -3.71 -10.58 -8.38
CA ASP A 65 -5.07 -10.20 -8.75
C ASP A 65 -5.86 -9.51 -7.61
N CYS A 66 -5.13 -8.84 -6.71
CA CYS A 66 -5.69 -8.17 -5.56
C CYS A 66 -6.23 -6.80 -5.94
N VAL A 67 -7.36 -6.42 -5.34
CA VAL A 67 -7.98 -5.08 -5.53
C VAL A 67 -8.20 -4.41 -4.18
N ILE A 68 -7.70 -3.19 -4.03
CA ILE A 68 -8.00 -2.32 -2.90
C ILE A 68 -8.63 -1.05 -3.45
N LYS A 69 -9.87 -0.76 -3.05
CA LYS A 69 -10.62 0.36 -3.65
C LYS A 69 -11.46 1.12 -2.64
N GLY A 70 -11.50 2.45 -2.74
CA GLY A 70 -12.52 3.28 -2.07
C GLY A 70 -12.42 3.33 -0.54
N VAL A 71 -11.33 2.82 0.06
CA VAL A 71 -11.20 2.70 1.51
C VAL A 71 -10.37 3.84 2.11
N THR A 72 -10.82 4.37 3.24
CA THR A 72 -10.04 5.34 4.03
C THR A 72 -9.19 4.62 5.06
N MET A 73 -7.92 4.99 5.19
CA MET A 73 -6.97 4.35 6.10
C MET A 73 -6.23 5.40 6.93
N SER A 74 -6.01 5.10 8.22
CA SER A 74 -5.30 6.00 9.12
C SER A 74 -4.67 5.31 10.33
N GLY A 75 -3.85 6.05 11.06
CA GLY A 75 -3.26 5.64 12.33
C GLY A 75 -1.77 5.32 12.22
N PHE A 76 -1.02 5.76 13.23
CA PHE A 76 0.44 5.64 13.32
C PHE A 76 0.94 4.33 13.94
N GLY A 77 0.04 3.41 14.29
CA GLY A 77 0.40 2.12 14.89
C GLY A 77 1.19 1.23 13.92
N PRO A 78 0.66 0.95 12.72
CA PRO A 78 1.40 0.19 11.71
C PRO A 78 2.55 0.98 11.09
N VAL A 79 3.57 0.27 10.59
CA VAL A 79 4.59 0.89 9.73
C VAL A 79 3.98 1.38 8.42
N ALA A 80 3.10 0.58 7.80
CA ALA A 80 2.40 0.92 6.58
C ALA A 80 0.92 0.54 6.67
N GLN A 81 0.06 1.33 6.03
CA GLN A 81 -1.37 0.96 5.89
C GLN A 81 -1.53 -0.18 4.88
N ILE A 82 -0.78 -0.15 3.78
CA ILE A 82 -0.70 -1.24 2.81
C ILE A 82 0.75 -1.71 2.72
N PHE A 83 0.97 -2.98 3.02
CA PHE A 83 2.26 -3.65 2.85
C PHE A 83 2.19 -4.65 1.69
N ILE A 84 3.18 -4.64 0.81
CA ILE A 84 3.22 -5.49 -0.38
C ILE A 84 4.53 -6.28 -0.42
N GLY A 85 4.43 -7.60 -0.39
CA GLY A 85 5.58 -8.50 -0.52
C GLY A 85 5.56 -9.67 0.46
N GLY A 86 6.29 -10.72 0.10
CA GLY A 86 6.51 -11.99 0.79
C GLY A 86 7.90 -12.08 1.43
N LYS A 87 8.11 -13.12 2.23
CA LYS A 87 9.47 -13.58 2.59
C LYS A 87 10.00 -14.64 1.62
N GLU A 88 9.08 -15.35 0.96
CA GLU A 88 9.41 -16.41 0.03
C GLU A 88 9.46 -15.88 -1.42
N PRO A 89 10.30 -16.46 -2.28
CA PRO A 89 10.30 -16.17 -3.71
C PRO A 89 8.92 -16.36 -4.36
N GLN A 90 8.39 -15.32 -5.00
CA GLN A 90 7.08 -15.38 -5.66
C GLN A 90 6.96 -14.31 -6.75
N VAL A 91 6.26 -14.65 -7.85
CA VAL A 91 5.79 -13.67 -8.83
C VAL A 91 4.33 -13.34 -8.55
N MET A 92 4.07 -12.11 -8.16
CA MET A 92 2.76 -11.50 -7.96
C MET A 92 2.35 -10.71 -9.21
N ARG A 93 1.04 -10.61 -9.48
CA ARG A 93 0.52 -9.94 -10.68
C ARG A 93 -0.72 -9.11 -10.41
N ASN A 94 -1.00 -8.16 -11.30
CA ASN A 94 -2.30 -7.51 -11.45
C ASN A 94 -2.85 -6.88 -10.16
N LEU A 95 -1.99 -6.17 -9.42
CA LEU A 95 -2.41 -5.43 -8.23
C LEU A 95 -3.09 -4.12 -8.64
N ILE A 96 -4.30 -3.89 -8.14
CA ILE A 96 -5.02 -2.63 -8.30
C ILE A 96 -5.22 -1.98 -6.93
N ILE A 97 -4.75 -0.73 -6.80
CA ILE A 97 -5.05 0.15 -5.67
C ILE A 97 -5.63 1.43 -6.27
N ASP A 98 -6.91 1.69 -6.03
CA ASP A 98 -7.63 2.76 -6.73
C ASP A 98 -8.50 3.54 -5.75
N ASP A 99 -8.52 4.87 -5.86
CA ASP A 99 -9.44 5.71 -5.09
C ASP A 99 -9.38 5.46 -3.57
N ILE A 100 -8.17 5.27 -3.02
CA ILE A 100 -7.99 5.18 -1.56
C ILE A 100 -7.68 6.56 -0.98
N THR A 101 -8.02 6.75 0.28
CA THR A 101 -7.56 7.91 1.06
C THR A 101 -6.72 7.42 2.22
N VAL A 102 -5.49 7.92 2.35
CA VAL A 102 -4.64 7.63 3.51
C VAL A 102 -4.24 8.92 4.19
N THR A 103 -4.50 8.99 5.49
CA THR A 103 -4.18 10.18 6.28
C THR A 103 -3.73 9.85 7.69
N HIS A 104 -2.90 10.71 8.29
CA HIS A 104 -2.43 10.56 9.68
C HIS A 104 -1.83 9.16 9.94
N ALA A 105 -0.85 8.80 9.12
CA ALA A 105 -0.21 7.49 9.16
C ALA A 105 1.31 7.62 8.98
N ASN A 106 2.02 6.50 9.18
CA ASN A 106 3.42 6.38 8.79
C ASN A 106 3.50 6.28 7.26
N TYR A 107 3.81 5.10 6.70
CA TYR A 107 3.68 4.88 5.26
C TYR A 107 2.22 4.65 4.88
N ALA A 108 1.81 5.19 3.73
CA ALA A 108 0.56 4.77 3.12
C ALA A 108 0.74 3.43 2.40
N ILE A 109 1.63 3.36 1.41
CA ILE A 109 1.97 2.13 0.69
C ILE A 109 3.46 1.85 0.82
N LEU A 110 3.80 0.63 1.27
CA LEU A 110 5.17 0.14 1.33
C LEU A 110 5.28 -1.21 0.61
N ARG A 111 5.99 -1.22 -0.52
CA ARG A 111 6.40 -2.43 -1.24
C ARG A 111 7.84 -2.78 -0.88
N GLN A 112 8.10 -4.05 -0.59
CA GLN A 112 9.44 -4.60 -0.35
C GLN A 112 9.74 -5.75 -1.31
N GLY A 113 10.50 -5.48 -2.37
CA GLY A 113 10.68 -6.37 -3.51
C GLY A 113 11.81 -7.40 -3.45
N PHE A 114 12.61 -7.44 -2.39
CA PHE A 114 13.80 -8.28 -2.33
C PHE A 114 13.58 -9.76 -2.71
N HIS A 115 12.46 -10.36 -2.30
CA HIS A 115 12.13 -11.76 -2.62
C HIS A 115 11.10 -11.91 -3.74
N ASN A 116 10.38 -10.86 -4.11
CA ASN A 116 9.19 -11.00 -4.95
C ASN A 116 9.28 -10.12 -6.18
N GLN A 117 8.63 -10.58 -7.23
CA GLN A 117 8.34 -9.76 -8.39
C GLN A 117 6.88 -9.33 -8.35
N MET A 118 6.59 -8.09 -8.76
CA MET A 118 5.28 -7.59 -9.15
C MET A 118 5.24 -7.30 -10.66
N ASP A 119 4.32 -7.92 -11.39
CA ASP A 119 4.06 -7.64 -12.80
C ASP A 119 2.63 -7.12 -12.99
N GLY A 120 2.50 -5.84 -13.33
CA GLY A 120 1.19 -5.20 -13.51
C GLY A 120 0.62 -4.64 -12.21
N ALA A 121 1.23 -3.58 -11.67
CA ALA A 121 0.64 -2.82 -10.57
C ALA A 121 0.04 -1.52 -11.10
N ARG A 122 -1.16 -1.17 -10.62
CA ARG A 122 -1.84 0.09 -10.92
C ARG A 122 -2.26 0.74 -9.63
N ILE A 123 -1.66 1.87 -9.31
CA ILE A 123 -1.98 2.71 -8.16
C ILE A 123 -2.50 4.03 -8.71
N THR A 124 -3.79 4.31 -8.56
CA THR A 124 -4.45 5.43 -9.23
C THR A 124 -5.45 6.18 -8.34
N HIS A 125 -5.74 7.44 -8.68
CA HIS A 125 -6.84 8.24 -8.11
C HIS A 125 -6.85 8.39 -6.58
N SER A 126 -5.71 8.16 -5.95
CA SER A 126 -5.60 8.11 -4.48
C SER A 126 -5.21 9.45 -3.87
N ARG A 127 -5.64 9.69 -2.63
CA ARG A 127 -5.27 10.86 -1.84
C ARG A 127 -4.41 10.45 -0.66
N PHE A 128 -3.28 11.13 -0.49
CA PHE A 128 -2.34 10.92 0.60
C PHE A 128 -2.10 12.24 1.31
N SER A 129 -2.33 12.29 2.62
CA SER A 129 -2.05 13.51 3.39
C SER A 129 -1.58 13.27 4.81
N ASP A 130 -0.84 14.21 5.38
CA ASP A 130 -0.50 14.20 6.82
C ASP A 130 0.23 12.91 7.22
N LEU A 131 1.20 12.50 6.40
CA LEU A 131 1.99 11.27 6.59
C LEU A 131 3.35 11.59 7.22
N GLN A 132 3.79 10.72 8.13
CA GLN A 132 5.15 10.76 8.68
C GLN A 132 6.16 9.91 7.88
N GLY A 133 5.66 8.92 7.14
CA GLY A 133 6.44 8.13 6.20
C GLY A 133 6.07 8.50 4.77
N ASP A 134 6.29 7.59 3.83
CA ASP A 134 6.11 7.89 2.42
C ASP A 134 4.67 7.64 1.96
N ALA A 135 4.20 8.42 0.99
CA ALA A 135 2.89 8.16 0.39
C ALA A 135 2.93 6.88 -0.45
N ILE A 136 3.94 6.71 -1.31
CA ILE A 136 4.19 5.45 -2.00
C ILE A 136 5.69 5.17 -1.99
N GLU A 137 6.11 4.13 -1.28
CA GLU A 137 7.49 3.64 -1.32
C GLU A 137 7.55 2.28 -2.00
N TRP A 138 8.20 2.25 -3.16
CA TRP A 138 8.35 1.07 -4.01
C TRP A 138 9.80 0.55 -3.96
N ASN A 139 10.13 -0.10 -2.84
CA ASN A 139 11.51 -0.42 -2.48
C ASN A 139 11.99 -1.78 -3.00
N VAL A 140 13.25 -1.85 -3.45
CA VAL A 140 13.94 -3.03 -4.01
C VAL A 140 13.15 -3.68 -5.16
N ALA A 141 12.71 -2.88 -6.11
CA ALA A 141 11.79 -3.28 -7.16
C ALA A 141 12.48 -3.76 -8.45
N ILE A 142 13.70 -4.30 -8.35
CA ILE A 142 14.55 -4.67 -9.50
C ILE A 142 13.90 -5.66 -10.47
N ASN A 143 13.01 -6.52 -9.96
CA ASN A 143 12.31 -7.53 -10.76
C ASN A 143 10.92 -7.07 -11.20
N ASP A 144 10.41 -5.97 -10.64
CA ASP A 144 9.06 -5.50 -10.89
C ASP A 144 8.96 -4.84 -12.27
N ARG A 145 7.78 -4.94 -12.90
CA ARG A 145 7.55 -4.43 -14.25
C ARG A 145 6.09 -4.04 -14.45
N ASN A 146 5.84 -3.22 -15.47
CA ASN A 146 4.49 -2.77 -15.85
C ASN A 146 3.76 -2.08 -14.68
N ILE A 147 4.44 -1.13 -14.04
CA ILE A 147 3.90 -0.37 -12.91
C ILE A 147 3.36 0.97 -13.41
N LEU A 148 2.12 1.28 -13.04
CA LEU A 148 1.48 2.58 -13.22
C LEU A 148 1.20 3.19 -11.84
N ILE A 149 1.71 4.39 -11.62
CA ILE A 149 1.41 5.24 -10.45
C ILE A 149 1.02 6.61 -11.00
N SER A 150 -0.25 6.98 -10.89
CA SER A 150 -0.76 8.21 -11.52
C SER A 150 -1.99 8.79 -10.81
N ASP A 151 -2.29 10.05 -11.12
CA ASP A 151 -3.56 10.70 -10.75
C ASP A 151 -3.76 10.81 -9.22
N HIS A 152 -2.69 11.08 -8.49
CA HIS A 152 -2.71 11.23 -7.04
C HIS A 152 -2.78 12.69 -6.58
N ILE A 153 -3.38 12.89 -5.41
CA ILE A 153 -3.19 14.12 -4.63
C ILE A 153 -2.34 13.78 -3.42
N ILE A 154 -1.17 14.42 -3.31
CA ILE A 154 -0.20 14.20 -2.24
C ILE A 154 0.06 15.54 -1.57
N GLU A 155 -0.22 15.64 -0.26
CA GLU A 155 -0.10 16.88 0.50
C GLU A 155 0.50 16.62 1.88
N ARG A 156 1.31 17.53 2.41
CA ARG A 156 1.76 17.51 3.82
C ARG A 156 2.38 16.15 4.22
N ILE A 157 3.38 15.72 3.46
CA ILE A 157 4.23 14.59 3.80
C ILE A 157 5.40 15.16 4.59
N ASP A 158 5.43 14.90 5.89
CA ASP A 158 6.36 15.53 6.84
C ASP A 158 6.87 14.52 7.86
N CYS A 159 8.16 14.16 7.75
CA CYS A 159 8.82 13.24 8.68
C CYS A 159 9.12 13.95 10.01
N THR A 160 8.10 14.09 10.86
CA THR A 160 8.25 14.73 12.17
C THR A 160 8.87 13.81 13.24
N ASN A 161 9.12 12.53 12.91
CA ASN A 161 9.62 11.53 13.86
C ASN A 161 11.13 11.25 13.76
N GLY A 162 11.85 11.98 12.91
CA GLY A 162 13.32 11.95 12.82
C GLY A 162 13.91 10.71 12.15
N LYS A 163 13.08 9.86 11.51
CA LYS A 163 13.57 8.71 10.76
C LYS A 163 14.21 9.14 9.44
N ILE A 164 15.43 8.65 9.22
CA ILE A 164 16.20 8.91 8.01
C ILE A 164 15.48 8.29 6.81
N ASN A 165 15.43 9.02 5.69
CA ASN A 165 14.81 8.63 4.42
C ASN A 165 13.30 8.37 4.48
N TRP A 166 12.58 8.94 5.45
CA TRP A 166 11.12 8.96 5.50
C TRP A 166 10.61 10.35 5.07
N GLY A 167 9.39 10.39 4.56
CA GLY A 167 8.71 11.63 4.16
C GLY A 167 8.74 11.90 2.65
N ILE A 168 8.93 10.86 1.85
CA ILE A 168 8.95 10.93 0.39
C ILE A 168 7.51 10.89 -0.14
N GLY A 169 7.20 11.70 -1.15
CA GLY A 169 5.90 11.61 -1.85
C GLY A 169 5.76 10.28 -2.59
N ILE A 170 6.60 10.04 -3.59
CA ILE A 170 6.66 8.78 -4.33
C ILE A 170 8.13 8.40 -4.50
N GLY A 171 8.55 7.29 -3.90
CA GLY A 171 9.90 6.72 -4.00
C GLY A 171 9.88 5.40 -4.77
N LEU A 172 10.85 5.22 -5.68
CA LEU A 172 11.09 3.96 -6.38
C LEU A 172 12.58 3.65 -6.32
N ALA A 173 12.92 2.48 -5.77
CA ALA A 173 14.32 2.11 -5.52
C ALA A 173 14.66 0.72 -6.09
N GLY A 174 15.88 0.61 -6.65
CA GLY A 174 16.53 -0.66 -6.99
C GLY A 174 17.20 -1.29 -5.76
N SER A 175 18.26 -2.09 -5.94
CA SER A 175 18.98 -2.72 -4.82
C SER A 175 20.14 -1.91 -4.23
N THR A 176 21.02 -1.29 -5.03
CA THR A 176 22.10 -0.39 -4.57
C THR A 176 22.44 0.67 -5.64
N TYR A 177 23.38 1.59 -5.34
CA TYR A 177 23.89 2.59 -6.29
C TYR A 177 25.43 2.59 -6.28
N ASP A 178 26.04 2.32 -7.43
CA ASP A 178 27.44 2.63 -7.74
C ASP A 178 27.59 2.96 -9.25
N ASN A 179 28.67 3.59 -9.68
CA ASN A 179 28.82 4.00 -11.09
C ASN A 179 29.12 2.82 -12.06
N SER A 180 29.39 1.64 -11.53
CA SER A 180 29.50 0.37 -12.26
C SER A 180 28.22 -0.45 -12.17
N TYR A 181 27.16 0.13 -11.61
CA TYR A 181 26.01 -0.63 -11.17
C TYR A 181 25.25 -1.19 -12.38
N PRO A 182 25.02 -2.51 -12.43
CA PRO A 182 24.45 -3.15 -13.60
C PRO A 182 23.06 -2.58 -13.95
N GLU A 183 22.85 -2.22 -15.22
CA GLU A 183 21.56 -1.68 -15.68
C GLU A 183 20.39 -2.65 -15.45
N ASP A 184 20.63 -3.96 -15.35
CA ASP A 184 19.62 -4.96 -15.00
C ASP A 184 19.17 -4.92 -13.54
N GLN A 185 19.85 -4.17 -12.68
CA GLN A 185 19.49 -3.97 -11.28
C GLN A 185 18.87 -2.59 -11.00
N ALA A 186 18.60 -1.80 -12.04
CA ALA A 186 17.83 -0.56 -11.97
C ALA A 186 16.33 -0.81 -12.21
N VAL A 187 15.46 0.07 -11.70
CA VAL A 187 14.01 0.00 -11.95
C VAL A 187 13.72 0.37 -13.42
N LYS A 188 12.94 -0.45 -14.14
CA LYS A 188 12.67 -0.28 -15.58
C LYS A 188 11.18 -0.05 -15.88
N LYS A 189 10.90 0.71 -16.95
CA LYS A 189 9.57 0.92 -17.55
C LYS A 189 8.52 1.52 -16.60
N LEU A 190 8.75 2.77 -16.20
CA LEU A 190 7.83 3.57 -15.40
C LEU A 190 7.16 4.64 -16.27
N CYS A 191 5.84 4.78 -16.12
CA CYS A 191 5.08 5.90 -16.67
C CYS A 191 4.54 6.75 -15.52
N GLY A 192 5.15 7.92 -15.28
CA GLY A 192 4.66 8.89 -14.30
C GLY A 192 3.91 10.02 -15.00
N GLY A 193 2.62 10.18 -14.67
CA GLY A 193 1.86 11.39 -14.99
C GLY A 193 1.65 12.18 -13.70
N GLN A 194 2.22 13.40 -13.62
CA GLN A 194 2.05 14.26 -12.45
C GLN A 194 1.46 15.61 -12.88
N TYR A 195 0.33 15.98 -12.27
CA TYR A 195 -0.12 17.36 -12.16
C TYR A 195 0.10 17.80 -10.72
N TYR A 196 1.13 18.61 -10.49
CA TYR A 196 1.30 19.32 -9.24
C TYR A 196 0.40 20.55 -9.25
N ARG A 197 -0.47 20.71 -8.25
CA ARG A 197 -0.93 22.03 -7.83
C ARG A 197 -0.14 22.42 -6.59
N ILE A 198 0.66 23.48 -6.75
CA ILE A 198 1.38 24.19 -5.68
C ILE A 198 0.36 25.03 -4.91
#